data_AF-A0A7J2QXS7-F1
#
_entry.id   AF-A0A7J2QXS7-F1
#
_cell.length_a   1.000
_cell.length_b   1.000
_cell.length_c   1.000
_cell.angle_alpha   90.00
_cell.angle_beta   90.00
_cell.angle_gamma   90.00
#
_symmetry.space_group_name_H-M   'P 1'
#
loop_
_entity.id
_entity.type
_entity.pdbx_description
1 polymer ?
#
loop_
_entity_poly.entity_id
_entity_poly.type
_entity_poly.pdbx_seq_one_letter_code
_entity_poly.pdbx_strand_id
1 'polypeptide(L)'
;MLEKTRQSLIKKSISRNPNTDPELCLFNPSQTLFALKNHPKIINWHKYLYNSYLPEKKEILLLFPCAAYKPWNEGMTKSKNYQILYKLLNSHNLRNIVSLHTISEPLAIIGESDYINMPMYDNPGLFHRFTKKNNLKWDDQSYFACMSYLGLVIGKFLNKFQNYFKKIFAYVKPNSN
;
A
#
# COMPACT_ATOMS: atom_id res chain seq x y z
N MET A 1 -7.34 -16.72 -15.98
CA MET A 1 -7.85 -17.17 -14.67
C MET A 1 -9.26 -17.67 -14.90
N LEU A 2 -9.65 -18.82 -14.33
CA LEU A 2 -11.03 -19.28 -14.44
C LEU A 2 -11.96 -18.30 -13.70
N GLU A 3 -13.05 -17.89 -14.33
CA GLU A 3 -13.97 -16.87 -13.80
C GLU A 3 -14.51 -17.25 -12.41
N LYS A 4 -14.85 -18.52 -12.21
CA LYS A 4 -15.30 -19.05 -10.90
C LYS A 4 -14.26 -18.85 -9.79
N THR A 5 -12.98 -19.05 -10.10
CA THR A 5 -11.88 -18.82 -9.14
C THR A 5 -11.77 -17.35 -8.78
N ARG A 6 -11.86 -16.45 -9.78
CA ARG A 6 -11.83 -15.00 -9.56
C ARG A 6 -12.95 -14.57 -8.61
N GLN A 7 -14.18 -14.97 -8.91
CA GLN A 7 -15.36 -14.62 -8.11
C GLN A 7 -15.24 -15.12 -6.66
N SER A 8 -14.72 -16.33 -6.45
CA SER A 8 -14.46 -16.86 -5.10
C SER A 8 -13.44 -16.00 -4.33
N LEU A 9 -12.36 -15.57 -4.98
CA LEU A 9 -11.34 -14.73 -4.35
C LEU A 9 -11.88 -13.34 -4.01
N ILE A 10 -12.64 -12.72 -4.92
CA ILE A 10 -13.30 -11.43 -4.65
C ILE A 10 -14.23 -11.53 -3.43
N LYS A 11 -15.07 -12.58 -3.35
CA LYS A 11 -15.92 -12.82 -2.18
C LYS A 11 -15.12 -12.91 -0.88
N LYS A 12 -13.96 -13.59 -0.89
CA LYS A 12 -13.05 -13.67 0.27
C LYS A 12 -12.40 -12.33 0.62
N SER A 13 -12.14 -11.47 -0.35
CA SER A 13 -11.59 -10.13 -0.11
C SER A 13 -12.64 -9.22 0.53
N ILE A 14 -13.86 -9.20 -0.02
CA ILE A 14 -15.00 -8.44 0.52
C ILE A 14 -15.40 -8.95 1.91
N SER A 15 -15.40 -10.27 2.15
CA SER A 15 -15.73 -10.80 3.47
C SER A 15 -14.71 -10.38 4.55
N ARG A 16 -13.45 -10.14 4.18
CA ARG A 16 -12.41 -9.66 5.10
C ARG A 16 -12.52 -8.15 5.33
N ASN A 17 -12.89 -7.39 4.30
CA ASN A 17 -13.15 -5.97 4.39
C ASN A 17 -14.30 -5.59 3.43
N PRO A 18 -15.51 -5.31 3.95
CA PRO A 18 -16.68 -5.00 3.14
C PRO A 18 -16.53 -3.78 2.22
N ASN A 19 -15.61 -2.87 2.54
CA ASN A 19 -15.33 -1.68 1.73
C ASN A 19 -14.38 -1.95 0.55
N THR A 20 -13.89 -3.18 0.39
CA THR A 20 -12.96 -3.53 -0.70
C THR A 20 -13.65 -3.34 -2.05
N ASP A 21 -13.01 -2.58 -2.93
CA ASP A 21 -13.46 -2.42 -4.31
C ASP A 21 -13.19 -3.72 -5.09
N PRO A 22 -14.23 -4.38 -5.65
CA PRO A 22 -14.07 -5.59 -6.45
C PRO A 22 -13.18 -5.39 -7.70
N GLU A 23 -13.15 -4.17 -8.25
CA GLU A 23 -12.31 -3.84 -9.42
C GLU A 23 -10.83 -3.72 -9.05
N LEU A 24 -10.54 -3.40 -7.78
CA LEU A 24 -9.20 -3.35 -7.21
C LEU A 24 -8.82 -4.63 -6.43
N CYS A 25 -9.43 -5.75 -6.80
CA CYS A 25 -9.03 -7.08 -6.38
C CYS A 25 -8.09 -7.71 -7.42
N LEU A 26 -6.78 -7.62 -7.13
CA LEU A 26 -5.66 -7.85 -8.04
C LEU A 26 -4.88 -9.10 -7.60
N PHE A 27 -5.07 -10.21 -8.30
CA PHE A 27 -4.65 -11.54 -7.83
C PHE A 27 -3.45 -12.12 -8.59
N ASN A 28 -2.90 -11.41 -9.57
CA ASN A 28 -1.62 -11.75 -10.20
C ASN A 28 -0.90 -10.48 -10.69
N PRO A 29 0.40 -10.57 -11.05
CA PRO A 29 1.18 -9.39 -11.42
C PRO A 29 0.62 -8.64 -12.64
N SER A 30 0.09 -9.35 -13.64
CA SER A 30 -0.46 -8.72 -14.84
C SER A 30 -1.71 -7.89 -14.53
N GLN A 31 -2.56 -8.34 -13.61
CA GLN A 31 -3.71 -7.57 -13.13
C GLN A 31 -3.25 -6.29 -12.40
N THR A 32 -2.24 -6.40 -11.54
CA THR A 32 -1.68 -5.24 -10.85
C THR A 32 -1.09 -4.25 -11.84
N LEU A 33 -0.32 -4.72 -12.83
CA LEU A 33 0.26 -3.87 -13.87
C LEU A 33 -0.82 -3.17 -14.69
N PHE A 34 -1.87 -3.90 -15.06
CA PHE A 34 -3.00 -3.31 -15.77
C PHE A 34 -3.67 -2.21 -14.94
N ALA A 35 -3.89 -2.44 -13.64
CA ALA A 35 -4.48 -1.44 -12.76
C ALA A 35 -3.60 -0.20 -12.58
N LEU A 36 -2.28 -0.38 -12.43
CA LEU A 36 -1.31 0.73 -12.35
C LEU A 36 -1.36 1.62 -13.60
N LYS A 37 -1.56 1.03 -14.78
CA LYS A 37 -1.55 1.75 -16.06
C LYS A 37 -2.90 2.33 -16.47
N ASN A 38 -4.01 1.72 -16.05
CA ASN A 38 -5.33 1.99 -16.65
C ASN A 38 -6.43 2.29 -15.63
N HIS A 39 -6.30 1.88 -14.35
CA HIS A 39 -7.42 2.01 -13.42
C HIS A 39 -7.54 3.46 -12.92
N PRO A 40 -8.68 4.14 -13.12
CA PRO A 40 -8.82 5.57 -12.86
C PRO A 40 -8.56 5.94 -11.40
N LYS A 41 -9.04 5.13 -10.43
CA LYS A 41 -8.76 5.37 -9.00
C LYS A 41 -7.26 5.34 -8.67
N ILE A 42 -6.49 4.45 -9.30
CA ILE A 42 -5.05 4.33 -9.06
C ILE A 42 -4.29 5.48 -9.72
N ILE A 43 -4.62 5.78 -10.97
CA ILE A 43 -4.03 6.91 -11.71
C ILE A 43 -4.31 8.23 -10.98
N ASN A 44 -5.55 8.44 -10.54
CA ASN A 44 -5.94 9.64 -9.81
C ASN A 44 -5.25 9.73 -8.44
N TRP A 45 -5.08 8.60 -7.75
CA TRP A 45 -4.30 8.55 -6.51
C TRP A 45 -2.85 8.97 -6.74
N HIS A 46 -2.17 8.42 -7.75
CA HIS A 46 -0.79 8.81 -8.05
C HIS A 46 -0.70 10.29 -8.46
N LYS A 47 -1.64 10.79 -9.26
CA LYS A 47 -1.74 12.23 -9.57
C LYS A 47 -1.91 13.08 -8.32
N TYR A 48 -2.77 12.66 -7.40
CA TYR A 48 -2.97 13.32 -6.11
C TYR A 48 -1.67 13.42 -5.32
N LEU A 49 -0.89 12.33 -5.20
CA LEU A 49 0.40 12.34 -4.51
C LEU A 49 1.37 13.42 -5.04
N TYR A 50 1.38 13.63 -6.35
CA TYR A 50 2.25 14.65 -6.97
C TYR A 50 1.69 16.06 -6.87
N ASN A 51 0.40 16.24 -7.14
CA ASN A 51 -0.14 17.56 -7.38
C ASN A 51 -0.67 18.23 -6.12
N SER A 52 -1.27 17.45 -5.22
CA SER A 52 -2.13 18.02 -4.16
C SER A 52 -1.82 17.48 -2.78
N TYR A 53 -1.22 16.29 -2.67
CA TYR A 53 -0.82 15.75 -1.38
C TYR A 53 0.23 16.65 -0.73
N LEU A 54 0.01 16.93 0.55
CA LEU A 54 0.91 17.62 1.45
C LEU A 54 0.93 16.85 2.78
N PRO A 55 2.08 16.28 3.19
CA PRO A 55 2.17 15.58 4.46
C PRO A 55 2.08 16.54 5.65
N GLU A 56 1.81 16.01 6.83
CA GLU A 56 1.93 16.76 8.08
C GLU A 56 3.36 17.27 8.27
N LYS A 57 3.49 18.54 8.64
CA LYS A 57 4.79 19.19 8.88
C LYS A 57 5.43 18.67 10.15
N LYS A 58 6.24 17.62 10.00
CA LYS A 58 7.00 16.97 11.08
C LYS A 58 8.43 16.71 10.64
N GLU A 59 9.31 16.42 11.59
CA GLU A 59 10.75 16.33 11.33
C GLU A 59 11.16 15.04 10.61
N ILE A 60 10.48 13.94 10.92
CA ILE A 60 10.84 12.59 10.50
C ILE A 60 9.73 12.02 9.62
N LEU A 61 10.09 11.54 8.42
CA LEU A 61 9.22 10.66 7.64
C LEU A 61 9.51 9.20 8.01
N LEU A 62 8.50 8.48 8.47
CA LEU A 62 8.58 7.03 8.67
C LEU A 62 7.78 6.32 7.59
N LEU A 63 8.48 5.59 6.73
CA LEU A 63 7.89 4.68 5.74
C LEU A 63 7.71 3.30 6.38
N PHE A 64 6.47 2.86 6.50
CA PHE A 64 6.08 1.59 7.11
C PHE A 64 5.38 0.68 6.10
N PRO A 65 5.54 -0.64 6.14
CA PRO A 65 4.89 -1.52 5.18
C PRO A 65 3.38 -1.58 5.43
N CYS A 66 2.63 -1.83 4.36
CA CYS A 66 1.20 -2.06 4.46
C CYS A 66 0.86 -3.33 5.25
N ALA A 67 -0.41 -3.44 5.63
CA ALA A 67 -0.96 -4.64 6.26
C ALA A 67 -2.24 -5.10 5.55
N ALA A 68 -2.54 -6.39 5.66
CA ALA A 68 -3.68 -7.01 4.99
C ALA A 68 -5.02 -6.36 5.39
N TYR A 69 -5.19 -6.00 6.66
CA TYR A 69 -6.40 -5.37 7.17
C TYR A 69 -6.28 -3.86 7.08
N LYS A 70 -7.26 -3.24 6.42
CA LYS A 70 -7.44 -1.80 6.26
C LYS A 70 -8.74 -1.37 6.97
N PRO A 71 -8.86 -0.10 7.40
CA PRO A 71 -7.82 0.93 7.38
C PRO A 71 -6.75 0.69 8.47
N TRP A 72 -5.64 1.43 8.41
CA TRP A 72 -4.52 1.25 9.33
C TRP A 72 -4.47 2.25 10.47
N ASN A 73 -5.49 3.11 10.62
CA ASN A 73 -5.56 4.13 11.66
C ASN A 73 -5.41 3.54 13.06
N GLU A 74 -4.82 4.34 13.95
CA GLU A 74 -4.78 4.07 15.37
C GLU A 74 -6.20 3.84 15.94
N GLY A 75 -6.33 2.89 16.86
CA GLY A 75 -7.62 2.50 17.45
C GLY A 75 -8.55 1.70 16.52
N MET A 76 -8.34 1.72 15.20
CA MET A 76 -9.17 1.00 14.23
C MET A 76 -8.47 -0.22 13.61
N THR A 77 -7.14 -0.15 13.48
CA THR A 77 -6.35 -1.17 12.80
C THR A 77 -6.38 -2.52 13.51
N LYS A 78 -6.61 -3.58 12.72
CA LYS A 78 -6.48 -4.98 13.17
C LYS A 78 -5.05 -5.53 12.99
N SER A 79 -4.13 -4.74 12.46
CA SER A 79 -2.75 -5.15 12.24
C SER A 79 -1.94 -5.04 13.53
N LYS A 80 -1.45 -6.17 14.04
CA LYS A 80 -0.57 -6.21 15.22
C LYS A 80 0.67 -5.33 15.06
N ASN A 81 1.24 -5.27 13.85
CA ASN A 81 2.42 -4.45 13.58
C ASN A 81 2.13 -2.95 13.75
N TYR A 82 0.95 -2.49 13.28
CA TYR A 82 0.54 -1.10 13.48
C TYR A 82 0.19 -0.84 14.94
N GLN A 83 -0.48 -1.76 15.63
CA GLN A 83 -0.77 -1.62 17.06
C GLN A 83 0.52 -1.47 17.89
N ILE A 84 1.55 -2.28 17.58
CA ILE A 84 2.88 -2.16 18.21
C ILE A 84 3.54 -0.83 17.85
N LEU A 85 3.50 -0.44 16.57
CA LEU A 85 4.05 0.83 16.11
C LEU A 85 3.44 2.01 16.87
N TYR A 86 2.10 2.08 16.94
CA TYR A 86 1.39 3.15 17.65
C TYR A 86 1.71 3.18 19.14
N LYS A 87 1.74 2.01 19.79
CA LYS A 87 2.17 1.92 21.19
C LYS A 87 3.57 2.52 21.39
N LEU A 88 4.51 2.21 20.50
CA LEU A 88 5.89 2.69 20.55
C LEU A 88 5.97 4.20 20.29
N LEU A 89 5.27 4.69 19.25
CA LEU A 89 5.22 6.12 18.95
C LEU A 89 4.63 6.92 20.12
N ASN A 90 3.62 6.39 20.80
CA ASN A 90 2.98 7.06 21.95
C ASN A 90 3.84 6.97 23.21
N SER A 91 4.37 5.80 23.55
CA SER A 91 5.16 5.62 24.78
C SER A 91 6.45 6.44 24.79
N HIS A 92 6.94 6.84 23.61
CA HIS A 92 8.13 7.67 23.45
C HIS A 92 7.82 9.10 22.97
N ASN A 93 6.55 9.55 23.01
CA ASN A 93 6.13 10.89 22.59
C ASN A 93 6.58 11.29 21.17
N LEU A 94 6.71 10.32 20.27
CA LEU A 94 7.21 10.51 18.90
C LEU A 94 6.15 11.02 17.93
N ARG A 95 4.85 11.00 18.29
CA ARG A 95 3.74 11.44 17.43
C ARG A 95 3.87 12.88 16.97
N ASN A 96 4.55 13.74 17.74
CA ASN A 96 4.77 15.15 17.39
C ASN A 96 5.87 15.36 16.36
N ILE A 97 6.78 14.40 16.19
CA ILE A 97 7.96 14.54 15.31
C ILE A 97 7.98 13.55 14.15
N VAL A 98 7.16 12.48 14.20
CA VAL A 98 7.07 11.44 13.16
C VAL A 98 5.80 11.63 12.32
N SER A 99 6.00 11.81 11.02
CA SER A 99 4.99 11.70 9.97
C SER A 99 4.98 10.26 9.45
N LEU A 100 3.93 9.50 9.77
CA LEU A 100 3.80 8.10 9.37
C LEU A 100 3.19 7.99 7.96
N HIS A 101 3.86 7.25 7.09
CA HIS A 101 3.37 6.92 5.77
C HIS A 101 3.48 5.42 5.52
N THR A 102 2.50 4.86 4.82
CA THR A 102 2.49 3.46 4.44
C THR A 102 2.97 3.28 3.01
N ILE A 103 3.94 2.39 2.79
CA ILE A 103 4.30 1.88 1.47
C ILE A 103 3.38 0.71 1.13
N SER A 104 2.72 0.79 -0.02
CA SER A 104 1.68 -0.16 -0.37
C SER A 104 1.39 -0.25 -1.86
N GLU A 105 1.22 -1.45 -2.37
CA GLU A 105 0.80 -1.68 -3.75
C GLU A 105 -0.72 -1.84 -3.83
N PRO A 106 -1.43 -1.20 -4.78
CA PRO A 106 -0.92 -0.45 -5.92
C PRO A 106 -0.75 1.07 -5.68
N LEU A 107 -1.01 1.57 -4.48
CA LEU A 107 -1.10 3.01 -4.19
C LEU A 107 0.25 3.72 -4.01
N ALA A 108 1.36 2.99 -4.01
CA ALA A 108 2.73 3.41 -3.72
C ALA A 108 2.93 3.94 -2.28
N ILE A 109 2.40 5.12 -1.97
CA ILE A 109 2.55 5.81 -0.68
C ILE A 109 1.18 6.30 -0.22
N ILE A 110 0.89 6.15 1.07
CA ILE A 110 -0.34 6.62 1.70
C ILE A 110 0.02 7.30 3.02
N GLY A 111 -0.29 8.58 3.16
CA GLY A 111 -0.14 9.29 4.43
C GLY A 111 -1.16 8.81 5.47
N GLU A 112 -0.81 8.86 6.75
CA GLU A 112 -1.71 8.45 7.84
C GLU A 112 -3.07 9.19 7.82
N SER A 113 -3.07 10.47 7.44
CA SER A 113 -4.29 11.29 7.28
C SER A 113 -5.27 10.72 6.25
N ASP A 114 -4.79 9.93 5.28
CA ASP A 114 -5.58 9.48 4.14
C ASP A 114 -6.04 8.04 4.26
N TYR A 115 -5.72 7.34 5.34
CA TYR A 115 -6.06 5.91 5.51
C TYR A 115 -7.56 5.62 5.39
N ILE A 116 -8.42 6.58 5.72
CA ILE A 116 -9.88 6.45 5.58
C ILE A 116 -10.33 6.73 4.14
N ASN A 117 -9.64 7.62 3.43
CA ASN A 117 -10.07 8.13 2.12
C ASN A 117 -9.37 7.45 0.94
N MET A 118 -8.32 6.65 1.20
CA MET A 118 -7.61 5.93 0.16
C MET A 118 -8.53 4.92 -0.55
N PRO A 119 -8.28 4.62 -1.84
CA PRO A 119 -8.94 3.50 -2.51
C PRO A 119 -8.78 2.21 -1.71
N MET A 120 -9.90 1.54 -1.42
CA MET A 120 -9.89 0.25 -0.72
C MET A 120 -9.68 -0.88 -1.72
N TYR A 121 -8.60 -1.63 -1.53
CA TYR A 121 -8.15 -2.65 -2.49
C TYR A 121 -7.66 -3.92 -1.79
N ASP A 122 -7.58 -5.01 -2.55
CA ASP A 122 -6.85 -6.23 -2.18
C ASP A 122 -5.90 -6.64 -3.32
N ASN A 123 -4.59 -6.57 -3.06
CA ASN A 123 -3.57 -6.80 -4.08
C ASN A 123 -2.56 -7.87 -3.66
N PRO A 124 -2.99 -9.11 -3.39
CA PRO A 124 -2.08 -10.19 -3.08
C PRO A 124 -1.34 -10.71 -4.34
N GLY A 125 -1.67 -10.20 -5.52
CA GLY A 125 -1.14 -10.66 -6.81
C GLY A 125 0.36 -10.47 -7.00
N LEU A 126 1.00 -9.58 -6.23
CA LEU A 126 2.45 -9.38 -6.26
C LEU A 126 3.22 -10.29 -5.29
N PHE A 127 2.53 -11.21 -4.61
CA PHE A 127 3.17 -12.17 -3.71
C PHE A 127 3.19 -13.56 -4.37
N HIS A 128 4.37 -14.02 -4.77
CA HIS A 128 4.54 -15.31 -5.48
C HIS A 128 3.93 -16.49 -4.71
N ARG A 129 4.04 -16.49 -3.37
CA ARG A 129 3.41 -17.51 -2.52
C ARG A 129 1.88 -17.52 -2.65
N PHE A 130 1.24 -16.37 -2.77
CA PHE A 130 -0.21 -16.28 -2.94
C PHE A 130 -0.65 -16.81 -4.31
N THR A 131 0.03 -16.38 -5.38
CA THR A 131 -0.31 -16.83 -6.73
C THR A 131 -0.12 -18.34 -6.88
N LYS A 132 1.01 -18.87 -6.39
CA LYS A 132 1.29 -20.31 -6.35
C LYS A 132 0.24 -21.09 -5.56
N LYS A 133 -0.11 -20.64 -4.35
CA LYS A 133 -1.12 -21.31 -3.50
C LYS A 133 -2.49 -21.40 -4.17
N ASN A 134 -2.85 -20.42 -5.00
CA ASN A 134 -4.16 -20.35 -5.65
C ASN A 134 -4.14 -20.79 -7.12
N ASN A 135 -3.05 -21.43 -7.59
CA ASN A 135 -2.85 -21.85 -8.99
C ASN A 135 -3.10 -20.71 -9.98
N LEU A 136 -2.64 -19.51 -9.66
CA LEU A 136 -2.73 -18.33 -10.51
C LEU A 136 -1.43 -18.16 -11.28
N LYS A 137 -1.53 -17.65 -12.52
CA LYS A 137 -0.37 -17.36 -13.36
C LYS A 137 0.52 -16.32 -12.67
N TRP A 138 1.78 -16.66 -12.49
CA TRP A 138 2.83 -15.68 -12.18
C TRP A 138 3.50 -15.23 -13.48
N ASP A 139 3.82 -13.96 -13.56
CA ASP A 139 4.49 -13.36 -14.71
C ASP A 139 5.56 -12.41 -14.19
N ASP A 140 6.82 -12.85 -14.27
CA ASP A 140 7.97 -12.10 -13.77
C ASP A 140 8.11 -10.75 -14.48
N GLN A 141 7.82 -10.70 -15.79
CA GLN A 141 7.90 -9.45 -16.54
C GLN A 141 6.90 -8.42 -16.02
N SER A 142 5.64 -8.84 -15.80
CA SER A 142 4.63 -7.97 -15.18
C SER A 142 5.01 -7.59 -13.75
N TYR A 143 5.57 -8.51 -12.96
CA TYR A 143 6.01 -8.25 -11.59
C TYR A 143 7.09 -7.17 -11.55
N PHE A 144 8.18 -7.33 -12.31
CA PHE A 144 9.26 -6.34 -12.38
C PHE A 144 8.76 -5.00 -12.91
N ALA A 145 7.87 -4.99 -13.92
CA ALA A 145 7.25 -3.76 -14.40
C ALA A 145 6.43 -3.05 -13.32
N CYS A 146 5.72 -3.78 -12.46
CA CYS A 146 5.03 -3.19 -11.30
C CYS A 146 6.02 -2.58 -10.32
N MET A 147 7.09 -3.30 -9.97
CA MET A 147 8.12 -2.81 -9.05
C MET A 147 8.81 -1.56 -9.57
N SER A 148 9.18 -1.53 -10.86
CA SER A 148 9.77 -0.36 -11.50
C SER A 148 8.80 0.83 -11.50
N TYR A 149 7.53 0.61 -11.86
CA TYR A 149 6.52 1.67 -11.85
C TYR A 149 6.33 2.27 -10.44
N LEU A 150 6.13 1.42 -9.44
CA LEU A 150 5.93 1.85 -8.05
C LEU A 150 7.18 2.52 -7.48
N GLY A 151 8.37 2.00 -7.81
CA GLY A 151 9.66 2.60 -7.44
C GLY A 151 9.82 4.01 -8.01
N LEU A 152 9.41 4.23 -9.27
CA LEU A 152 9.38 5.58 -9.86
C LEU A 152 8.40 6.50 -9.13
N VAL A 153 7.24 5.97 -8.71
CA VAL A 153 6.26 6.78 -7.97
C VAL A 153 6.78 7.21 -6.61
N ILE A 154 7.34 6.25 -5.87
CA ILE A 154 7.98 6.50 -4.57
C ILE A 154 9.16 7.46 -4.73
N GLY A 155 10.03 7.25 -5.70
CA GLY A 155 11.20 8.10 -5.95
C GLY A 155 10.82 9.56 -6.23
N LYS A 156 9.79 9.78 -7.07
CA LYS A 156 9.27 11.13 -7.34
C LYS A 156 8.68 11.79 -6.09
N PHE A 157 7.95 11.04 -5.27
CA PHE A 157 7.44 11.54 -3.99
C PHE A 157 8.58 11.97 -3.06
N LEU A 158 9.59 11.10 -2.88
CA LEU A 158 10.73 11.39 -2.02
C LEU A 158 11.51 12.61 -2.52
N ASN A 159 11.70 12.73 -3.83
CA ASN A 159 12.34 13.90 -4.43
C ASN A 159 11.53 15.19 -4.20
N LYS A 160 10.19 15.15 -4.35
CA LYS A 160 9.30 16.29 -4.07
C LYS A 160 9.45 16.78 -2.63
N PHE A 161 9.64 15.87 -1.66
CA PHE A 161 9.68 16.17 -0.24
C PHE A 161 11.09 16.06 0.39
N GLN A 162 12.15 16.04 -0.41
CA GLN A 162 13.52 15.82 0.06
C GLN A 162 13.98 16.83 1.14
N ASN A 163 13.48 18.07 1.05
CA ASN A 163 13.79 19.15 2.01
C ASN A 163 12.66 19.38 3.02
N TYR A 164 11.57 18.61 2.94
CA TYR A 164 10.42 18.74 3.83
C TYR A 164 10.66 18.06 5.19
N PHE A 165 11.40 16.95 5.17
CA PHE A 165 11.75 16.16 6.35
C PHE A 165 13.25 16.27 6.62
N LYS A 166 13.64 16.36 7.90
CA LYS A 166 15.06 16.32 8.30
C LYS A 166 15.66 14.92 8.14
N LYS A 167 14.84 13.88 8.34
CA LYS A 167 15.25 12.47 8.25
C LYS A 167 14.14 11.62 7.66
N ILE A 168 14.53 10.58 6.93
CA ILE A 168 13.62 9.58 6.37
C ILE A 168 14.08 8.20 6.86
N PHE A 169 13.19 7.49 7.55
CA PHE A 169 13.40 6.10 7.95
C PHE A 169 12.46 5.20 7.17
N ALA A 170 12.98 4.08 6.68
CA ALA A 170 12.18 3.03 6.07
C ALA A 170 12.28 1.76 6.91
N TYR A 171 11.15 1.32 7.45
CA TYR A 171 11.07 0.01 8.09
C TYR A 171 10.84 -1.04 7.01
N VAL A 172 11.89 -1.79 6.70
CA VAL A 172 11.83 -2.91 5.75
C VAL A 172 11.99 -4.20 6.54
N LYS A 173 11.05 -5.14 6.40
CA LYS A 173 11.21 -6.46 7.00
C LYS A 173 12.14 -7.28 6.09
N PRO A 174 13.33 -7.69 6.54
CA PRO A 174 14.36 -8.23 5.66
C PRO A 174 14.09 -9.62 5.06
N ASN A 175 12.92 -10.24 5.30
CA ASN A 175 12.60 -11.59 4.82
C ASN A 175 11.09 -11.77 4.59
N SER A 176 10.53 -11.10 3.59
CA SER A 176 9.20 -11.40 3.05
C SER A 176 9.32 -12.19 1.75
N ASN A 177 9.72 -13.46 1.88
CA ASN A 177 9.61 -14.49 0.85
C ASN A 177 8.35 -15.35 1.09
#